data_AF-A0A1S7LIY1-F1
#
_entry.id   AF-A0A1S7LIY1-F1
#
_cell.length_a   1.000
_cell.length_b   1.000
_cell.length_c   1.000
_cell.angle_alpha   90.00
_cell.angle_beta   90.00
_cell.angle_gamma   90.00
#
_symmetry.space_group_name_H-M   'P 1'
#
loop_
_entity.id
_entity.type
_entity.pdbx_description
1 polymer ?
#
loop_
_entity_poly.entity_id
_entity_poly.type
_entity_poly.pdbx_seq_one_letter_code
_entity_poly.pdbx_strand_id
1 'polypeptide(L)'
;MAMEAEIDLWRAVLEQAISDSIKLLEKGERRPKLWNDYLFRMDVRHLRRWFLNSSREPGSFRFICEVLDIDHEQALAQIQEQFLQHMVLPRWKPQPKEEEKEK
;
A
#
# COMPACT_ATOMS: atom_id res chain seq x y z
N MET A 1 6.50 24.47 17.73
CA MET A 1 7.80 23.82 17.44
C MET A 1 7.76 22.29 17.53
N ALA A 2 7.66 21.64 18.71
CA ALA A 2 7.69 20.17 18.76
C ALA A 2 6.47 19.49 18.07
N MET A 3 5.28 20.05 18.25
CA MET A 3 4.03 19.53 17.66
C MET A 3 3.97 19.70 16.13
N GLU A 4 4.55 20.78 15.60
CA GLU A 4 4.59 21.03 14.14
C GLU A 4 5.50 20.01 13.44
N ALA A 5 6.67 19.71 14.01
CA ALA A 5 7.57 18.70 13.47
C ALA A 5 6.96 17.29 13.47
N GLU A 6 6.13 16.98 14.47
CA GLU A 6 5.40 15.71 14.53
C GLU A 6 4.30 15.64 13.45
N ILE A 7 3.53 16.72 13.26
CA ILE A 7 2.53 16.81 12.18
C ILE A 7 3.20 16.66 10.81
N ASP A 8 4.35 17.30 10.59
CA ASP A 8 5.10 17.20 9.32
C ASP A 8 5.60 15.77 9.07
N LEU A 9 6.01 15.04 10.12
CA LEU A 9 6.39 13.64 10.01
C LEU A 9 5.19 12.79 9.55
N TRP A 10 4.02 12.97 10.16
CA TRP A 10 2.82 12.21 9.80
C TRP A 10 2.33 12.53 8.39
N ARG A 11 2.46 13.79 7.96
CA ARG A 11 2.24 14.20 6.58
C ARG A 11 3.19 13.47 5.63
N ALA A 12 4.49 13.45 5.92
CA ALA A 12 5.48 12.76 5.11
C ALA A 12 5.21 11.24 5.01
N VAL A 13 4.76 10.60 6.09
CA VAL A 13 4.36 9.19 6.09
C VAL A 13 3.18 8.96 5.13
N LEU A 14 2.16 9.83 5.17
CA LEU A 14 1.01 9.75 4.28
C LEU A 14 1.41 9.96 2.81
N GLU A 15 2.21 11.00 2.53
CA GLU A 15 2.72 11.31 1.19
C GLU A 15 3.54 10.14 0.62
N GLN A 16 4.37 9.52 1.45
CA GLN A 16 5.15 8.34 1.06
C GLN A 16 4.25 7.16 0.70
N ALA A 17 3.22 6.87 1.50
CA ALA A 17 2.26 5.80 1.23
C ALA A 17 1.48 6.03 -0.08
N ILE A 18 1.13 7.28 -0.39
CA ILE A 18 0.49 7.65 -1.67
C ILE A 18 1.47 7.49 -2.83
N SER A 19 2.71 7.97 -2.70
CA SER A 19 3.76 7.79 -3.70
C SER A 19 4.01 6.31 -4.00
N ASP A 20 4.07 5.48 -2.96
CA ASP A 20 4.29 4.04 -3.13
C ASP A 20 3.08 3.36 -3.77
N SER A 21 1.87 3.86 -3.49
CA SER A 21 0.67 3.39 -4.18
C SER A 21 0.75 3.61 -5.69
N ILE A 22 1.14 4.82 -6.10
CA ILE A 22 1.33 5.19 -7.51
C ILE A 22 2.41 4.32 -8.15
N LYS A 23 3.58 4.21 -7.52
CA LYS A 23 4.71 3.43 -8.04
C LYS A 23 4.35 1.95 -8.21
N LEU A 24 3.62 1.36 -7.26
CA LEU A 24 3.18 -0.03 -7.37
C LEU A 24 2.20 -0.21 -8.53
N LEU A 25 1.24 0.69 -8.72
CA LEU A 25 0.33 0.63 -9.87
C LEU A 25 1.09 0.75 -11.19
N GLU A 26 1.90 1.79 -11.37
CA GLU A 26 2.66 1.99 -12.60
C GLU A 26 3.57 0.79 -12.91
N LYS A 27 4.21 0.22 -11.89
CA LYS A 27 5.08 -0.95 -12.03
C LYS A 27 4.26 -2.19 -12.42
N GLY A 28 3.09 -2.37 -11.85
CA GLY A 28 2.16 -3.46 -12.18
C GLY A 28 1.56 -3.34 -13.58
N GLU A 29 1.27 -2.11 -14.04
CA GLU A 29 0.78 -1.82 -15.39
C GLU A 29 1.87 -2.05 -16.44
N ARG A 30 3.08 -1.52 -16.22
CA ARG A 30 4.22 -1.68 -17.13
C ARG A 30 4.71 -3.13 -17.20
N ARG A 31 4.58 -3.89 -16.12
CA ARG A 31 5.05 -5.29 -16.03
C ARG A 31 4.00 -6.19 -15.34
N PRO A 32 2.95 -6.63 -16.05
CA PRO A 32 1.87 -7.42 -15.46
C PRO A 32 2.30 -8.74 -14.80
N LYS A 33 3.46 -9.30 -15.17
CA LYS A 33 4.01 -10.50 -14.53
C LYS A 33 4.31 -10.31 -13.03
N LEU A 34 4.57 -9.08 -12.60
CA LEU A 34 4.89 -8.75 -11.20
C LEU A 34 3.71 -8.98 -10.25
N TRP A 35 2.47 -8.99 -10.72
CA TRP A 35 1.32 -9.33 -9.89
C TRP A 35 1.39 -10.75 -9.30
N ASN A 36 2.22 -11.62 -9.88
CA ASN A 36 2.54 -12.96 -9.36
C ASN A 36 3.92 -13.05 -8.68
N ASP A 37 4.71 -11.98 -8.67
CA ASP A 37 5.97 -11.93 -7.95
C ASP A 37 5.71 -11.89 -6.43
N TYR A 38 6.50 -12.63 -5.66
CA TYR A 38 6.29 -12.77 -4.22
C TYR A 38 6.47 -11.44 -3.48
N LEU A 39 7.58 -10.74 -3.75
CA LEU A 39 7.94 -9.51 -3.04
C LEU A 39 6.97 -8.38 -3.41
N PHE A 40 6.67 -8.22 -4.70
CA PHE A 40 5.71 -7.23 -5.16
C PHE A 40 4.33 -7.42 -4.53
N ARG A 41 3.88 -8.68 -4.35
CA ARG A 41 2.62 -8.97 -3.65
C ARG A 41 2.69 -8.66 -2.16
N MET A 42 3.86 -8.81 -1.53
CA MET A 42 4.03 -8.43 -0.13
C MET A 42 3.90 -6.92 0.04
N ASP A 43 4.53 -6.13 -0.83
CA ASP A 43 4.42 -4.67 -0.84
C ASP A 43 2.96 -4.24 -1.00
N VAL A 44 2.27 -4.78 -2.02
CA VAL A 44 0.84 -4.51 -2.26
C VAL A 44 -0.02 -4.90 -1.06
N ARG A 45 0.19 -6.08 -0.46
CA ARG A 45 -0.59 -6.51 0.72
C ARG A 45 -0.33 -5.63 1.93
N HIS A 46 0.92 -5.24 2.16
CA HIS A 46 1.30 -4.40 3.27
C HIS A 46 0.57 -3.05 3.18
N LEU A 47 0.68 -2.39 2.03
CA LEU A 47 0.08 -1.08 1.79
C LEU A 47 -1.46 -1.13 1.88
N ARG A 48 -2.07 -2.13 1.24
CA ARG A 48 -3.53 -2.35 1.34
C ARG A 48 -3.99 -2.55 2.77
N ARG A 49 -3.28 -3.35 3.56
CA ARG A 49 -3.62 -3.59 4.97
C ARG A 49 -3.48 -2.33 5.79
N TRP A 50 -2.47 -1.52 5.53
CA TRP A 50 -2.26 -0.26 6.24
C TRP A 50 -3.41 0.72 6.04
N PHE A 51 -3.85 0.95 4.79
CA PHE A 51 -5.01 1.80 4.49
C PHE A 51 -6.33 1.26 5.04
N LEU A 52 -6.52 -0.06 5.03
CA LEU A 52 -7.75 -0.70 5.52
C LEU A 52 -7.75 -0.93 7.03
N ASN A 53 -6.66 -0.62 7.73
CA ASN A 53 -6.58 -0.81 9.17
C ASN A 53 -7.45 0.23 9.88
N SER A 54 -8.38 -0.22 10.71
CA SER A 54 -9.29 0.63 11.48
C SER A 54 -8.76 1.02 12.87
N SER A 55 -7.56 0.54 13.23
CA SER A 55 -6.86 0.91 14.47
C SER A 55 -6.69 2.44 14.56
N ARG A 56 -6.68 2.96 15.78
CA ARG A 56 -6.36 4.37 16.10
C ARG A 56 -4.97 4.50 16.75
N GLU A 57 -4.18 3.44 16.74
CA GLU A 57 -2.82 3.47 17.29
C GLU A 57 -1.91 4.36 16.44
N PRO A 58 -0.87 4.98 17.05
CA PRO A 58 0.10 5.78 16.34
C PRO A 58 0.67 5.06 15.12
N GLY A 59 0.69 5.74 13.98
CA GLY A 59 1.17 5.19 12.70
C GLY A 59 0.14 4.40 11.89
N SER A 60 -1.08 4.20 12.39
CA SER A 60 -2.20 3.75 11.56
C SER A 60 -2.68 4.87 10.62
N PHE A 61 -3.25 4.50 9.47
CA PHE A 61 -3.82 5.46 8.53
C PHE A 61 -4.88 6.35 9.19
N ARG A 62 -5.78 5.75 9.98
CA ARG A 62 -6.81 6.49 10.72
C ARG A 62 -6.24 7.47 11.73
N PHE A 63 -5.24 7.06 12.51
CA PHE A 63 -4.55 7.97 13.42
C PHE A 63 -3.95 9.16 12.68
N ILE A 64 -3.31 8.93 11.53
CA ILE A 64 -2.71 10.00 10.73
C ILE A 64 -3.79 10.95 10.19
N CYS A 65 -4.94 10.44 9.74
CA CYS A 65 -6.08 11.28 9.37
C CYS A 65 -6.54 12.15 10.54
N GLU A 66 -6.65 11.60 11.75
CA GLU A 66 -7.03 12.34 12.96
C GLU A 66 -6.01 13.43 13.31
N VAL A 67 -4.71 13.17 13.19
CA VAL A 67 -3.64 14.15 13.45
C VAL A 67 -3.63 15.28 12.42
N LEU A 68 -3.91 14.97 11.15
CA LEU A 68 -3.89 15.93 10.05
C LEU A 68 -5.22 16.66 9.83
N ASP A 69 -6.23 16.42 10.70
CA ASP A 69 -7.59 16.96 10.57
C ASP A 69 -8.24 16.62 9.21
N ILE A 70 -8.08 15.37 8.77
CA ILE A 70 -8.63 14.82 7.53
C ILE A 70 -9.78 13.86 7.88
N ASP A 71 -10.91 13.97 7.18
CA ASP A 71 -11.99 13.00 7.30
C ASP A 71 -11.53 11.62 6.80
N HIS A 72 -11.41 10.67 7.73
CA HIS A 72 -10.89 9.33 7.43
C HIS A 72 -11.80 8.55 6.46
N GLU A 73 -13.12 8.71 6.53
CA GLU A 73 -14.03 7.96 5.66
C GLU A 73 -13.94 8.45 4.21
N GLN A 74 -13.90 9.77 4.03
CA GLN A 74 -13.69 10.39 2.73
C GLN A 74 -12.30 10.08 2.17
N ALA A 75 -11.26 10.16 3.00
CA ALA A 75 -9.90 9.83 2.58
C ALA A 75 -9.78 8.35 2.18
N LEU A 76 -10.36 7.43 2.95
CA LEU A 76 -10.38 6.02 2.61
C LEU A 76 -11.15 5.76 1.31
N ALA A 77 -12.27 6.45 1.08
CA ALA A 77 -13.04 6.33 -0.15
C ALA A 77 -12.20 6.76 -1.37
N GLN A 78 -11.46 7.87 -1.27
CA GLN A 78 -10.55 8.32 -2.34
C GLN A 78 -9.42 7.33 -2.58
N ILE A 79 -8.78 6.83 -1.52
CA ILE A 79 -7.72 5.80 -1.64
C ILE A 79 -8.27 4.51 -2.26
N GLN A 80 -9.51 4.14 -1.92
CA GLN A 80 -10.18 2.96 -2.46
C GLN A 80 -10.39 3.09 -3.97
N GLU A 81 -10.87 4.24 -4.42
CA GLU A 81 -11.09 4.55 -5.84
C GLU A 81 -9.77 4.69 -6.62
N GLN A 82 -8.80 5.41 -6.10
CA GLN A 82 -7.57 5.69 -6.85
C GLN A 82 -6.59 4.51 -6.87
N PHE A 83 -6.56 3.70 -5.81
CA PHE A 83 -5.50 2.70 -5.62
C PHE A 83 -6.03 1.31 -5.33
N LEU A 84 -6.82 1.13 -4.26
CA LEU A 84 -7.11 -0.21 -3.76
C LEU A 84 -7.97 -1.04 -4.72
N GLN A 85 -8.84 -0.44 -5.53
CA GLN A 85 -9.60 -1.18 -6.54
C GLN A 85 -8.75 -1.69 -7.70
N HIS A 86 -7.58 -1.08 -7.94
CA HIS A 86 -6.66 -1.46 -9.02
C HIS A 86 -5.56 -2.42 -8.53
N MET A 87 -5.26 -2.43 -7.23
CA MET A 87 -4.28 -3.33 -6.61
C MET A 87 -4.82 -4.74 -6.31
N VAL A 88 -5.62 -5.32 -7.20
CA VAL A 88 -6.23 -6.64 -6.98
C VAL A 88 -5.24 -7.74 -7.34
N LEU A 89 -4.80 -8.46 -6.31
CA LEU A 89 -3.84 -9.54 -6.49
C LEU A 89 -4.52 -10.77 -7.11
N PRO A 90 -4.01 -11.32 -8.23
CA PRO A 90 -4.53 -12.56 -8.79
C PRO A 90 -4.36 -13.73 -7.81
N ARG A 91 -5.17 -14.78 -7.98
CA ARG A 91 -5.00 -16.03 -7.22
C ARG A 91 -3.57 -16.53 -7.40
N TRP A 92 -2.90 -16.79 -6.28
CA TRP A 92 -1.51 -17.24 -6.28
C TRP A 92 -1.40 -18.55 -7.04
N LYS A 93 -0.58 -18.56 -8.09
CA LYS A 93 -0.16 -19.77 -8.79
C LYS A 93 1.32 -19.97 -8.46
N PRO A 94 1.69 -20.90 -7.56
CA PRO A 94 3.09 -21.22 -7.39
C PRO A 94 3.62 -21.70 -8.74
N GLN A 95 4.71 -21.09 -9.22
CA GLN A 95 5.37 -21.58 -10.42
C GLN A 95 5.85 -23.01 -10.13
N PRO A 96 5.61 -23.98 -11.03
CA PRO A 96 6.20 -25.30 -10.88
C PRO A 96 7.72 -25.10 -10.84
N LYS A 97 8.36 -25.65 -9.80
CA LYS A 97 9.82 -25.73 -9.78
C LYS A 97 10.22 -26.51 -11.03
N GLU A 98 10.94 -25.87 -11.94
CA GLU A 98 11.67 -26.62 -12.96
C GLU A 98 12.65 -27.50 -12.18
N GLU A 99 12.34 -28.78 -12.07
CA GLU A 99 13.32 -29.78 -11.69
C GLU A 99 14.43 -29.69 -12.73
N GLU A 100 15.56 -29.09 -12.35
CA GLU A 100 16.83 -29.28 -13.05
C GLU A 100 17.08 -30.79 -13.09
N LYS A 101 16.69 -31.40 -14.21
CA LYS A 101 17.16 -32.73 -14.58
C LYS A 101 18.60 -32.57 -15.04
N GLU A 102 19.51 -32.55 -14.07
CA GLU A 102 20.91 -32.88 -14.31
C GLU A 102 20.95 -34.26 -15.00
N LYS A 103 21.50 -34.27 -16.22
CA LYS A 103 21.81 -35.47 -17.00
C LYS A 103 23.31 -35.72 -16.95
#